data_AF-A0A940UB57-F1
#
_entry.id   AF-A0A940UB57-F1
#
_cell.length_a   1.000
_cell.length_b   1.000
_cell.length_c   1.000
_cell.angle_alpha   90.00
_cell.angle_beta   90.00
_cell.angle_gamma   90.00
#
_symmetry.space_group_name_H-M   'P 1'
#
loop_
_entity.id
_entity.type
_entity.pdbx_description
1 polymer ?
#
loop_
_entity_poly.entity_id
_entity_poly.type
_entity_poly.pdbx_seq_one_letter_code
_entity_poly.pdbx_strand_id
1 'polypeptide(L)'
;MAVTGDKRGFALVITLIVTALLVALITEFIAEVYVDTTARQSYVDAQKAALLAESGVAGAVGLLQFSLPAKSYTSEFDLWAKPLDLPEESGLLRVTIEDESAKLSLNHIAGANGTFINESDPTGSYYGTAKRLFTQLQLPAGDLCDAVADWVDENDIPKPGGGKRH
;
A
#
# COMPACT_ATOMS: atom_id res chain seq x y z
N MET A 1 54.35 2.52 62.50
CA MET A 1 53.00 1.92 62.57
C MET A 1 52.35 2.13 61.22
N ALA A 2 52.40 1.12 60.35
CA ALA A 2 52.00 1.21 58.96
C ALA A 2 50.51 0.89 58.82
N VAL A 3 49.73 1.88 58.40
CA VAL A 3 48.33 1.70 57.98
C VAL A 3 48.33 1.59 56.46
N THR A 4 48.28 0.36 55.94
CA THR A 4 48.26 0.08 54.48
C THR A 4 46.93 -0.55 54.06
N GLY A 5 45.81 -0.03 54.57
CA GLY A 5 44.46 -0.55 54.31
C GLY A 5 43.67 0.13 53.18
N ASP A 6 43.92 1.39 52.85
CA ASP A 6 42.92 2.21 52.12
C ASP A 6 43.10 2.36 50.60
N LYS A 7 44.31 2.19 50.07
CA LYS A 7 44.59 2.45 48.65
C LYS A 7 44.02 1.39 47.70
N ARG A 8 43.71 0.20 48.20
CA ARG A 8 43.22 -0.95 47.40
C ARG A 8 41.73 -0.86 47.10
N GLY A 9 40.91 -0.38 48.04
CA GLY A 9 39.47 -0.18 47.84
C GLY A 9 39.16 0.98 46.88
N PHE A 10 39.88 2.09 47.03
CA PHE A 10 39.72 3.26 46.16
C PHE A 10 40.11 2.95 44.70
N ALA A 11 41.19 2.20 44.49
CA ALA A 11 41.58 1.74 43.15
C ALA A 11 40.49 0.87 42.51
N LEU A 12 39.88 -0.05 43.28
CA LEU A 12 38.79 -0.90 42.80
C LEU A 12 37.56 -0.08 42.36
N VAL A 13 37.17 0.90 43.16
CA VAL A 13 36.02 1.77 42.84
C VAL A 13 36.27 2.56 41.55
N ILE A 14 37.46 3.15 41.38
CA ILE A 14 37.82 3.84 40.14
C ILE A 14 37.78 2.88 38.96
N THR A 15 38.35 1.69 39.08
CA THR A 15 38.31 0.71 37.98
C THR A 15 36.89 0.33 37.62
N LEU A 16 36.00 0.16 38.60
CA LEU A 16 34.60 -0.21 38.36
C LEU A 16 33.83 0.92 37.67
N ILE A 17 34.06 2.17 38.07
CA ILE A 17 33.47 3.35 37.41
C ILE A 17 33.97 3.45 35.97
N VAL A 18 35.28 3.31 35.74
CA VAL A 18 35.86 3.38 34.40
C VAL A 18 35.33 2.25 33.52
N THR A 19 35.24 1.02 34.03
CA THR A 19 34.67 -0.10 33.27
C THR A 19 33.18 0.10 33.01
N ALA A 20 32.43 0.62 33.98
CA ALA A 20 31.00 0.88 33.79
C ALA A 20 30.75 1.94 32.72
N LEU A 21 31.53 3.03 32.71
CA LEU A 21 31.47 4.06 31.68
C LEU A 21 31.88 3.52 30.31
N LEU A 22 32.92 2.68 30.26
CA LEU A 22 33.40 2.07 29.03
C LEU A 22 32.35 1.09 28.45
N VAL A 23 31.71 0.28 29.29
CA VAL A 23 30.61 -0.61 28.88
C VAL A 23 29.41 0.19 28.40
N ALA A 24 29.04 1.28 29.08
CA ALA A 24 27.92 2.13 28.66
C ALA A 24 28.17 2.73 27.26
N LEU A 25 29.36 3.29 27.02
CA LEU A 25 29.74 3.89 25.73
C LEU A 25 29.77 2.83 24.62
N ILE A 26 30.38 1.67 24.86
CA ILE A 26 30.41 0.57 23.88
C ILE A 26 28.99 0.11 23.54
N THR A 27 28.10 0.01 24.53
CA THR A 27 26.72 -0.43 24.31
C THR A 27 25.96 0.54 23.42
N GLU A 28 26.10 1.85 23.66
CA GLU A 28 25.49 2.90 22.84
C GLU A 28 26.00 2.88 21.40
N PHE A 29 27.33 2.75 21.22
CA PHE A 29 27.93 2.64 19.89
C PHE A 29 27.45 1.40 19.13
N ILE A 30 27.37 0.24 19.79
CA ILE A 30 26.85 -0.99 19.17
C ILE A 30 25.39 -0.80 18.75
N ALA A 31 24.56 -0.20 19.59
CA ALA A 31 23.16 0.06 19.29
C ALA A 31 23.01 0.98 18.07
N GLU A 32 23.79 2.06 18.00
CA GLU A 32 23.78 3.01 16.88
C GLU A 32 24.20 2.33 15.56
N VAL A 33 25.34 1.63 15.57
CA VAL A 33 25.84 0.92 14.38
C VAL A 33 24.86 -0.14 13.91
N TYR A 34 24.22 -0.87 14.83
CA TYR A 34 23.22 -1.87 14.50
C TYR A 34 22.02 -1.23 13.80
N VAL A 35 21.45 -0.15 14.35
CA VAL A 35 20.31 0.56 13.76
C VAL A 35 20.65 1.13 12.39
N ASP A 36 21.80 1.80 12.24
CA ASP A 36 22.23 2.37 10.96
C ASP A 36 22.47 1.28 9.90
N THR A 37 23.08 0.16 10.29
CA THR A 37 23.31 -0.98 9.38
C THR A 37 22.00 -1.59 8.91
N THR A 38 21.07 -1.85 9.84
CA THR A 38 19.76 -2.40 9.49
C THR A 38 18.96 -1.44 8.61
N ALA A 39 18.96 -0.14 8.94
CA ALA A 39 18.26 0.87 8.14
C ALA A 39 18.82 0.97 6.71
N ARG A 40 20.14 0.95 6.54
CA ARG A 40 20.79 0.94 5.22
C ARG A 40 20.45 -0.32 4.44
N GLN A 41 20.47 -1.48 5.08
CA GLN A 41 20.14 -2.74 4.44
C GLN A 41 18.68 -2.73 3.96
N SER A 42 17.73 -2.33 4.82
CA SER A 42 16.32 -2.20 4.46
C SER A 42 16.07 -1.20 3.33
N TYR A 43 16.83 -0.10 3.29
CA TYR A 43 16.73 0.87 2.21
C TYR A 43 17.17 0.30 0.85
N VAL A 44 18.31 -0.41 0.83
CA VAL A 44 18.80 -1.08 -0.38
C VAL A 44 17.82 -2.17 -0.83
N ASP A 45 17.29 -2.96 0.10
CA ASP A 45 16.34 -4.02 -0.22
C ASP A 45 15.01 -3.45 -0.73
N ALA A 46 14.53 -2.33 -0.17
CA ALA A 46 13.36 -1.62 -0.67
C ALA A 46 13.56 -1.08 -2.10
N GLN A 47 14.74 -0.53 -2.41
CA GLN A 47 15.05 -0.07 -3.77
C GLN A 47 15.08 -1.23 -4.78
N LYS A 48 15.69 -2.36 -4.41
CA LYS A 48 15.70 -3.57 -5.24
C LYS A 48 14.28 -4.09 -5.47
N ALA A 49 13.46 -4.16 -4.42
CA ALA A 49 12.07 -4.58 -4.51
C ALA A 49 11.26 -3.65 -5.43
N ALA A 50 11.46 -2.33 -5.35
CA ALA A 50 10.82 -1.37 -6.22
C ALA A 50 11.21 -1.57 -7.69
N LEU A 51 12.51 -1.77 -7.97
CA LEU A 51 12.99 -2.01 -9.34
C LEU A 51 12.45 -3.35 -9.90
N LEU A 52 12.40 -4.40 -9.08
CA LEU A 52 11.81 -5.68 -9.46
C LEU A 52 10.30 -5.56 -9.72
N ALA A 53 9.58 -4.79 -8.91
CA ALA A 53 8.16 -4.51 -9.13
C ALA A 53 7.93 -3.76 -10.45
N GLU A 54 8.74 -2.73 -10.73
CA GLU A 54 8.68 -1.99 -12.00
C GLU A 54 8.96 -2.89 -13.21
N SER A 55 9.98 -3.75 -13.12
CA SER A 55 10.25 -4.79 -14.12
C SER A 55 9.07 -5.74 -14.31
N GLY A 56 8.44 -6.17 -13.20
CA GLY A 56 7.25 -7.00 -13.23
C GLY A 56 6.08 -6.34 -13.98
N VAL A 57 5.85 -5.04 -13.75
CA VAL A 57 4.85 -4.24 -14.48
C VAL A 57 5.21 -4.15 -15.96
N ALA A 58 6.46 -3.84 -16.30
CA ALA A 58 6.90 -3.77 -17.70
C ALA A 58 6.72 -5.12 -18.43
N GLY A 59 7.05 -6.23 -17.76
CA GLY A 59 6.82 -7.58 -18.26
C GLY A 59 5.34 -7.90 -18.46
N ALA A 60 4.47 -7.51 -17.51
CA ALA A 60 3.02 -7.66 -17.63
C ALA A 60 2.45 -6.86 -18.81
N VAL A 61 2.92 -5.63 -19.01
CA VAL A 61 2.53 -4.80 -20.18
C VAL A 61 2.95 -5.47 -21.48
N GLY A 62 4.18 -6.00 -21.56
CA GLY A 62 4.64 -6.75 -22.73
C GLY A 62 3.80 -8.00 -23.02
N LEU A 63 3.40 -8.74 -21.97
CA LEU A 63 2.53 -9.91 -22.08
C LEU A 63 1.14 -9.53 -22.63
N LEU A 64 0.56 -8.42 -22.17
CA LEU A 64 -0.71 -7.92 -22.69
C LEU A 64 -0.60 -7.44 -24.14
N GLN A 65 0.45 -6.69 -24.47
CA GLN A 65 0.71 -6.25 -25.85
C GLN A 65 0.90 -7.41 -26.82
N PHE A 66 1.44 -8.54 -26.36
CA PHE A 66 1.56 -9.75 -27.17
C PHE A 66 0.24 -10.52 -27.29
N SER A 67 -0.55 -10.59 -26.22
CA SER A 67 -1.72 -11.49 -26.13
C SER A 67 -3.04 -10.89 -26.61
N LEU A 68 -3.22 -9.57 -26.55
CA LEU A 68 -4.48 -8.89 -26.85
C LEU A 68 -4.73 -8.53 -28.33
N PRO A 69 -3.76 -8.15 -29.17
CA PRO A 69 -4.04 -7.57 -30.50
C PRO A 69 -4.85 -8.47 -31.45
N ALA A 70 -4.76 -9.79 -31.29
CA ALA A 70 -5.46 -10.76 -32.14
C ALA A 70 -6.80 -11.23 -31.54
N LYS A 71 -7.22 -10.70 -30.38
CA LYS A 71 -8.41 -11.14 -29.65
C LYS A 71 -9.50 -10.08 -29.66
N SER A 72 -10.75 -10.53 -29.83
CA SER A 72 -11.95 -9.71 -29.73
C SER A 72 -12.59 -9.74 -28.35
N TYR A 73 -12.14 -10.62 -27.46
CA TYR A 73 -12.61 -10.74 -26.09
C TYR A 73 -11.48 -11.18 -25.16
N THR A 74 -11.60 -10.84 -23.89
CA THR A 74 -10.74 -11.26 -22.78
C THR A 74 -11.45 -12.31 -21.93
N SER A 75 -10.69 -13.19 -21.28
CA SER A 75 -11.23 -14.17 -20.34
C SER A 75 -10.25 -14.45 -19.21
N GLU A 76 -10.76 -14.74 -18.02
CA GLU A 76 -9.98 -15.19 -16.84
C GLU A 76 -9.16 -16.47 -17.09
N PHE A 77 -9.44 -17.20 -18.18
CA PHE A 77 -8.68 -18.39 -18.58
C PHE A 77 -7.48 -18.08 -19.47
N ASP A 78 -7.32 -16.82 -19.89
CA ASP A 78 -6.19 -16.40 -20.70
C ASP A 78 -4.87 -16.49 -19.93
N LEU A 79 -3.76 -16.62 -20.68
CA LEU A 79 -2.43 -16.74 -20.08
C LEU A 79 -2.07 -15.52 -19.20
N TRP A 80 -2.49 -14.32 -19.60
CA TRP A 80 -2.21 -13.09 -18.85
C TRP A 80 -2.95 -13.05 -17.51
N ALA A 81 -4.10 -13.72 -17.37
CA ALA A 81 -4.90 -13.75 -16.14
C ALA A 81 -4.38 -14.75 -15.09
N LYS A 82 -3.36 -15.55 -15.43
CA LYS A 82 -2.74 -16.50 -14.50
C LYS A 82 -1.60 -15.83 -13.72
N PRO A 83 -1.52 -16.00 -12.39
CA PRO A 83 -0.39 -15.51 -11.62
C PRO A 83 0.94 -16.06 -12.13
N LEU A 84 1.93 -15.17 -12.29
CA LEU A 84 3.29 -15.52 -12.67
C LEU A 84 4.22 -15.33 -11.45
N ASP A 85 4.81 -16.43 -11.00
CA ASP A 85 5.76 -16.47 -9.91
C ASP A 85 7.19 -16.59 -10.47
N LEU A 86 8.02 -15.57 -10.23
CA LEU A 86 9.42 -15.49 -10.66
C LEU A 86 10.32 -15.54 -9.43
N PRO A 87 10.98 -16.69 -9.15
CA PRO A 87 11.93 -16.79 -8.07
C PRO A 87 13.20 -16.00 -8.41
N GLU A 88 13.64 -15.17 -7.47
CA GLU A 88 14.87 -14.38 -7.55
C GLU A 88 15.81 -14.75 -6.39
N GLU A 89 17.08 -14.41 -6.50
CA GLU A 89 18.08 -14.75 -5.46
C GLU A 89 17.73 -14.14 -4.09
N SER A 90 17.03 -13.01 -4.08
CA SER A 90 16.68 -12.24 -2.89
C SER A 90 15.20 -12.34 -2.48
N GLY A 91 14.38 -13.11 -3.20
CA GLY A 91 12.95 -13.22 -2.88
C GLY A 91 12.10 -13.82 -4.00
N LEU A 92 10.80 -13.52 -3.96
CA LEU A 92 9.82 -13.97 -4.95
C LEU A 92 9.12 -12.74 -5.54
N LEU A 93 9.19 -12.58 -6.85
CA LEU A 93 8.35 -11.63 -7.58
C LEU A 93 7.09 -12.35 -8.06
N ARG A 94 5.93 -11.93 -7.57
CA ARG A 94 4.63 -12.40 -8.04
C ARG A 94 3.95 -11.31 -8.85
N VAL A 95 3.58 -11.63 -10.08
CA VAL A 95 2.85 -10.73 -10.99
C VAL A 95 1.46 -11.30 -11.23
N THR A 96 0.44 -10.48 -10.99
CA THR A 96 -0.98 -10.80 -11.24
C THR A 96 -1.60 -9.70 -12.08
N ILE A 97 -2.41 -10.08 -13.06
CA ILE A 97 -3.14 -9.15 -13.92
C ILE A 97 -4.62 -9.47 -13.77
N GLU A 98 -5.43 -8.45 -13.51
CA GLU A 98 -6.89 -8.56 -13.36
C GLU A 98 -7.58 -7.61 -14.35
N ASP A 99 -8.74 -8.02 -14.88
CA ASP A 99 -9.59 -7.15 -15.69
C ASP A 99 -10.49 -6.27 -14.79
N GLU A 100 -10.14 -4.99 -14.66
CA GLU A 100 -10.92 -4.01 -13.92
C GLU A 100 -12.29 -3.71 -14.56
N SER A 101 -12.48 -4.04 -15.84
CA SER A 101 -13.73 -3.80 -16.56
C SER A 101 -14.87 -4.73 -16.10
N ALA A 102 -14.53 -5.83 -15.43
CA ALA A 102 -15.50 -6.74 -14.81
C ALA A 102 -16.11 -6.18 -13.51
N LYS A 103 -15.56 -5.07 -12.98
CA LYS A 103 -16.00 -4.42 -11.74
C LYS A 103 -16.91 -3.22 -12.05
N LEU A 104 -17.74 -2.83 -11.10
CA LEU A 104 -18.57 -1.64 -11.23
C LEU A 104 -17.70 -0.38 -11.21
N SER A 105 -17.67 0.35 -12.34
CA SER A 105 -16.92 1.60 -12.44
C SER A 105 -17.61 2.74 -11.67
N LEU A 106 -16.97 3.22 -10.61
CA LEU A 106 -17.49 4.33 -9.79
C LEU A 106 -17.61 5.63 -10.58
N ASN A 107 -16.70 5.85 -11.54
CA ASN A 107 -16.68 7.03 -12.42
C ASN A 107 -17.91 7.12 -13.33
N HIS A 108 -18.68 6.04 -13.49
CA HIS A 108 -19.91 6.04 -14.29
C HIS A 108 -21.17 6.15 -13.44
N ILE A 109 -21.07 6.06 -12.11
CA ILE A 109 -22.21 6.21 -11.20
C ILE A 109 -22.75 7.64 -11.26
N ALA A 110 -21.84 8.62 -11.25
CA ALA A 110 -22.16 10.03 -11.40
C ALA A 110 -21.38 10.59 -12.60
N GLY A 111 -22.09 11.30 -13.48
CA GLY A 111 -21.49 12.00 -14.61
C GLY A 111 -20.85 13.32 -14.19
N ALA A 112 -20.40 14.09 -15.18
CA ALA A 112 -19.89 15.44 -14.97
C ALA A 112 -20.85 16.26 -14.09
N ASN A 113 -20.29 16.97 -13.11
CA ASN A 113 -21.03 17.76 -12.12
C ASN A 113 -21.98 16.96 -11.20
N GLY A 114 -21.72 15.66 -10.98
CA GLY A 114 -22.43 14.91 -9.93
C GLY A 114 -23.87 14.59 -10.30
N THR A 115 -24.16 14.62 -11.60
CA THR A 115 -25.48 14.28 -12.14
C THR A 115 -25.57 12.77 -12.31
N PHE A 116 -26.63 12.16 -11.79
CA PHE A 116 -26.87 10.74 -12.01
C PHE A 116 -27.38 10.54 -13.44
N ILE A 117 -26.55 9.90 -14.27
CA ILE A 117 -26.93 9.61 -15.66
C ILE A 117 -28.05 8.57 -15.64
N ASN A 118 -29.20 8.90 -16.24
CA ASN A 118 -30.38 8.04 -16.30
C ASN A 118 -30.90 7.64 -14.90
N GLU A 119 -30.94 8.58 -13.94
CA GLU A 119 -31.44 8.37 -12.57
C GLU A 119 -32.83 7.72 -12.51
N SER A 120 -33.70 8.05 -13.48
CA SER A 120 -35.06 7.49 -13.60
C SER A 120 -35.10 6.07 -14.17
N ASP A 121 -33.99 5.53 -14.66
CA ASP A 121 -33.87 4.15 -15.12
C ASP A 121 -33.16 3.29 -14.06
N PRO A 122 -33.92 2.55 -13.22
CA PRO A 122 -33.35 1.71 -12.17
C PRO A 122 -32.62 0.46 -12.69
N THR A 123 -32.70 0.16 -13.99
CA THR A 123 -32.21 -1.11 -14.56
C THR A 123 -31.06 -0.92 -15.54
N GLY A 124 -31.08 0.16 -16.32
CA GLY A 124 -30.07 0.45 -17.35
C GLY A 124 -29.00 1.49 -16.97
N SER A 125 -29.14 2.15 -15.81
CA SER A 125 -28.14 3.11 -15.33
C SER A 125 -27.06 2.47 -14.45
N TYR A 126 -25.85 3.03 -14.50
CA TYR A 126 -24.78 2.71 -13.56
C TYR A 126 -25.18 3.06 -12.13
N TYR A 127 -25.91 4.17 -11.92
CA TYR A 127 -26.50 4.54 -10.63
C TYR A 127 -27.46 3.46 -10.10
N GLY A 128 -28.42 2.99 -10.91
CA GLY A 128 -29.36 1.95 -10.52
C GLY A 128 -28.67 0.61 -10.21
N THR A 129 -27.65 0.26 -11.00
CA THR A 129 -26.82 -0.92 -10.76
C THR A 129 -26.01 -0.80 -9.47
N ALA A 130 -25.40 0.36 -9.20
CA ALA A 130 -24.69 0.65 -7.96
C ALA A 130 -25.61 0.55 -6.75
N LYS A 131 -26.79 1.18 -6.81
CA LYS A 131 -27.79 1.15 -5.74
C LYS A 131 -28.24 -0.29 -5.43
N ARG A 132 -28.47 -1.10 -6.47
CA ARG A 132 -28.80 -2.52 -6.32
C ARG A 132 -27.66 -3.30 -5.67
N LEU A 133 -26.43 -3.12 -6.14
CA LEU A 133 -25.24 -3.78 -5.59
C LEU A 133 -25.05 -3.42 -4.11
N PHE A 134 -25.06 -2.13 -3.78
CA PHE A 134 -24.91 -1.67 -2.39
C PHE A 134 -26.03 -2.16 -1.49
N THR A 135 -27.27 -2.21 -1.98
CA THR A 135 -28.39 -2.79 -1.23
C THR A 135 -28.18 -4.29 -0.98
N GLN A 136 -27.72 -5.05 -1.97
CA GLN A 136 -27.40 -6.48 -1.81
C GLN A 136 -26.25 -6.71 -0.82
N LEU A 137 -25.28 -5.79 -0.77
CA LEU A 137 -24.18 -5.77 0.19
C LEU A 137 -24.57 -5.22 1.56
N GLN A 138 -25.84 -4.86 1.79
CA GLN A 138 -26.34 -4.28 3.04
C GLN A 138 -25.67 -2.94 3.43
N LEU A 139 -25.29 -2.15 2.42
CA LEU A 139 -24.69 -0.83 2.58
C LEU A 139 -25.75 0.27 2.40
N PRO A 140 -25.54 1.49 2.95
CA PRO A 140 -26.44 2.62 2.77
C PRO A 140 -26.35 3.14 1.33
N ALA A 141 -27.09 2.49 0.43
CA ALA A 141 -26.95 2.64 -1.01
C ALA A 141 -27.24 4.05 -1.53
N GLY A 142 -28.20 4.76 -0.90
CA GLY A 142 -28.49 6.16 -1.24
C GLY A 142 -27.33 7.06 -0.89
N ASP A 143 -26.93 7.05 0.38
CA ASP A 143 -25.88 7.89 0.92
C ASP A 143 -24.53 7.66 0.23
N LEU A 144 -24.17 6.41 -0.07
CA LEU A 144 -22.92 6.11 -0.78
C LEU A 144 -22.93 6.61 -2.24
N CYS A 145 -24.06 6.49 -2.95
CA CYS A 145 -24.15 7.04 -4.30
C CYS A 145 -24.10 8.57 -4.29
N ASP A 146 -24.74 9.21 -3.31
CA ASP A 146 -24.67 10.66 -3.10
C ASP A 146 -23.24 11.11 -2.78
N ALA A 147 -22.53 10.39 -1.91
CA ALA A 147 -21.13 10.65 -1.58
C ALA A 147 -20.19 10.46 -2.78
N VAL A 148 -20.43 9.46 -3.63
CA VAL A 148 -19.66 9.28 -4.88
C VAL A 148 -19.94 10.45 -5.84
N ALA A 149 -21.18 10.90 -5.94
CA ALA A 149 -21.51 12.03 -6.81
C ALA A 149 -20.87 13.34 -6.33
N ASP A 150 -20.88 13.60 -5.02
CA ASP A 150 -20.17 14.73 -4.42
C ASP A 150 -18.65 14.60 -4.56
N TRP A 151 -18.10 13.39 -4.66
CA TRP A 151 -16.67 13.23 -4.91
C TRP A 151 -16.29 13.56 -6.36
N VAL A 152 -17.16 13.22 -7.31
CA VAL A 152 -16.91 13.41 -8.75
C VAL A 152 -17.18 14.84 -9.21
N ASP A 153 -18.07 15.58 -8.55
CA ASP A 153 -18.49 16.90 -9.00
C ASP A 153 -17.58 18.07 -8.61
N GLU A 154 -17.59 19.10 -9.45
CA GLU A 154 -16.73 20.29 -9.30
C GLU A 154 -17.36 21.37 -8.39
N ASN A 155 -18.59 21.15 -7.90
CA ASN A 155 -19.30 22.13 -7.07
C ASN A 155 -19.14 21.81 -5.57
N ASP A 156 -19.41 22.80 -4.71
CA ASP A 156 -19.32 22.64 -3.25
C ASP A 156 -20.69 22.45 -2.57
N ILE A 157 -21.71 22.04 -3.32
CA ILE A 157 -23.07 21.85 -2.82
C ILE A 157 -23.24 20.36 -2.46
N PRO A 158 -23.30 20.01 -1.16
CA PRO A 158 -23.41 18.62 -0.78
C PRO A 158 -24.79 18.05 -1.10
N LYS A 159 -24.84 16.80 -1.56
CA LYS A 159 -26.09 16.02 -1.65
C LYS A 159 -26.56 15.54 -0.26
N PRO A 160 -27.83 15.13 -0.11
CA PRO A 160 -28.41 14.80 1.19
C PRO A 160 -27.64 13.74 2.00
N GLY A 161 -27.11 12.71 1.34
CA GLY A 161 -26.25 11.70 1.97
C GLY A 161 -24.75 11.86 1.68
N GLY A 162 -24.36 12.96 1.02
CA GLY A 162 -22.99 13.20 0.57
C GLY A 162 -22.13 13.99 1.57
N GLY A 163 -20.90 14.30 1.18
CA GLY A 163 -19.93 14.96 2.05
C GLY A 163 -18.89 15.76 1.27
N LYS A 164 -18.79 17.06 1.59
CA LYS A 164 -17.81 18.01 1.04
C LYS A 164 -16.98 18.62 2.18
N ARG A 165 -15.72 18.95 1.92
CA ARG A 165 -14.92 19.76 2.84
C ARG A 165 -15.30 21.23 2.67
N HIS A 166 -15.51 21.92 3.80
CA HIS A 166 -15.62 23.37 3.88
C HIS A 166 -14.27 24.05 3.62
#